data_AF-A0A7C7IAZ2-F1
#
_entry.id   AF-A0A7C7IAZ2-F1
#
_cell.length_a   1.000
_cell.length_b   1.000
_cell.length_c   1.000
_cell.angle_alpha   90.00
_cell.angle_beta   90.00
_cell.angle_gamma   90.00
#
_symmetry.space_group_name_H-M   'P 1'
#
loop_
_entity.id
_entity.type
_entity.pdbx_description
1 polymer ?
#
loop_
_entity_poly.entity_id
_entity_poly.type
_entity_poly.pdbx_seq_one_letter_code
_entity_poly.pdbx_strand_id
1 'polypeptide(L)'
;MVKTLMVIGIFVALAAVIVTLAIQLTGGRVQAAENAKWDAVQTSIDTMMAEKEMTNVVASTASTRISDTQDWAQGARTQTMADYTRYACTDSCYQWSATGRLTAQFNLNADNSCSITQTNP
;
A
#
# COMPACT_ATOMS: atom_id res chain seq x y z
N MET A 1 -52.95 3.55 -13.58
CA MET A 1 -52.08 3.71 -12.38
C MET A 1 -51.23 2.47 -12.06
N VAL A 2 -51.67 1.24 -12.40
CA VAL A 2 -50.86 0.00 -12.18
C VAL A 2 -49.57 -0.05 -13.01
N LYS A 3 -49.61 0.43 -14.26
CA LYS A 3 -48.46 0.35 -15.19
C LYS A 3 -47.26 1.19 -14.72
N THR A 4 -47.48 2.34 -14.09
CA THR A 4 -46.41 3.19 -13.53
C THR A 4 -45.80 2.60 -12.26
N LEU A 5 -46.59 1.93 -11.40
CA LEU A 5 -46.07 1.26 -10.21
C LEU A 5 -45.13 0.09 -10.57
N MET A 6 -45.50 -0.69 -11.58
CA MET A 6 -44.70 -1.84 -12.03
C MET A 6 -43.34 -1.39 -12.58
N VAL A 7 -43.32 -0.28 -13.32
CA VAL A 7 -42.09 0.29 -13.86
C VAL A 7 -41.18 0.79 -12.74
N ILE A 8 -41.70 1.48 -11.73
CA ILE A 8 -40.92 1.96 -10.58
C ILE A 8 -40.34 0.79 -9.78
N GLY A 9 -41.10 -0.29 -9.58
CA GLY A 9 -40.61 -1.49 -8.88
C GLY A 9 -39.43 -2.18 -9.56
N ILE A 10 -39.45 -2.26 -10.90
CA ILE A 10 -38.34 -2.84 -11.68
C ILE A 10 -37.09 -1.95 -11.59
N PHE A 11 -37.24 -0.63 -11.64
CA PHE A 11 -36.10 0.30 -11.53
C PHE A 11 -35.41 0.22 -10.18
N VAL A 12 -36.16 0.10 -9.07
CA VAL A 12 -35.58 -0.02 -7.73
C VAL A 12 -34.81 -1.34 -7.57
N ALA A 13 -35.33 -2.44 -8.10
CA ALA A 13 -34.66 -3.74 -8.07
C ALA A 13 -33.34 -3.72 -8.87
N LEU A 14 -33.34 -3.11 -10.06
CA LEU A 14 -32.14 -2.98 -10.87
C LEU A 14 -31.09 -2.06 -10.21
N ALA A 15 -31.52 -0.96 -9.60
CA ALA A 15 -30.63 -0.05 -8.90
C ALA A 15 -29.92 -0.72 -7.70
N ALA A 16 -30.63 -1.54 -6.93
CA ALA A 16 -30.04 -2.28 -5.81
C ALA A 16 -28.90 -3.21 -6.27
N VAL A 17 -29.11 -3.95 -7.37
CA VAL A 17 -28.10 -4.85 -7.93
C VAL A 17 -26.88 -4.06 -8.43
N ILE A 18 -27.09 -2.97 -9.17
CA ILE A 18 -25.99 -2.13 -9.68
C ILE A 18 -25.17 -1.53 -8.54
N VAL A 19 -25.81 -1.09 -7.46
CA VAL A 19 -25.13 -0.51 -6.29
C VAL A 19 -24.25 -1.56 -5.60
N THR A 20 -24.75 -2.79 -5.41
CA THR A 20 -23.96 -3.86 -4.78
C THR A 20 -22.74 -4.23 -5.63
N LEU A 21 -22.89 -4.34 -6.96
CA LEU A 21 -21.76 -4.60 -7.86
C LEU A 21 -20.74 -3.45 -7.87
N ALA A 22 -21.21 -2.20 -7.89
CA ALA A 22 -20.33 -1.03 -7.87
C ALA A 22 -19.44 -0.99 -6.62
N ILE A 23 -19.99 -1.32 -5.45
CA ILE A 23 -19.24 -1.38 -4.18
C ILE A 23 -18.19 -2.50 -4.19
N GLN A 24 -18.52 -3.68 -4.72
CA GLN A 24 -17.55 -4.79 -4.82
C GLN A 24 -16.41 -4.47 -5.80
N LEU A 25 -16.74 -3.85 -6.93
CA LEU A 25 -15.78 -3.45 -7.94
C LEU A 25 -14.82 -2.35 -7.44
N THR A 26 -15.31 -1.39 -6.66
CA THR A 26 -14.45 -0.35 -6.07
C THR A 26 -13.59 -0.91 -4.94
N GLY A 27 -14.14 -1.73 -4.05
CA GLY A 27 -13.39 -2.37 -2.96
C GLY A 27 -12.24 -3.24 -3.47
N GLY A 28 -12.50 -4.07 -4.49
CA GLY A 28 -11.46 -4.90 -5.11
C GLY A 28 -10.34 -4.10 -5.78
N ARG A 29 -10.67 -2.94 -6.38
CA ARG A 29 -9.67 -2.04 -6.99
C ARG A 29 -8.78 -1.36 -5.95
N VAL A 30 -9.35 -0.96 -4.81
CA VAL A 30 -8.59 -0.35 -3.71
C VAL A 30 -7.59 -1.36 -3.13
N GLN A 31 -8.03 -2.59 -2.86
CA GLN A 31 -7.13 -3.64 -2.36
C GLN A 31 -6.03 -3.98 -3.38
N ALA A 32 -6.36 -4.08 -4.67
CA ALA A 32 -5.37 -4.35 -5.70
C ALA A 32 -4.32 -3.23 -5.81
N ALA A 33 -4.72 -1.97 -5.62
CA ALA A 33 -3.80 -0.84 -5.59
C ALA A 33 -2.84 -0.90 -4.40
N GLU A 34 -3.34 -1.24 -3.20
CA GLU A 34 -2.50 -1.39 -2.01
C GLU A 34 -1.50 -2.56 -2.15
N ASN A 35 -1.93 -3.68 -2.71
CA ASN A 35 -1.05 -4.82 -2.99
C ASN A 35 0.03 -4.46 -4.03
N ALA A 36 -0.32 -3.72 -5.08
CA ALA A 36 0.67 -3.27 -6.07
C ALA A 36 1.73 -2.34 -5.45
N LYS A 37 1.35 -1.48 -4.49
CA LYS A 37 2.30 -0.66 -3.74
C LYS A 37 3.23 -1.52 -2.88
N TRP A 38 2.68 -2.52 -2.19
CA TRP A 38 3.46 -3.47 -1.40
C TRP A 38 4.51 -4.18 -2.25
N ASP A 39 4.09 -4.78 -3.36
CA ASP A 39 4.97 -5.53 -4.27
C ASP A 39 6.06 -4.63 -4.86
N ALA A 40 5.72 -3.40 -5.23
CA ALA A 40 6.70 -2.44 -5.75
C ALA A 40 7.76 -2.09 -4.70
N VAL A 41 7.35 -1.82 -3.45
CA VAL A 41 8.30 -1.48 -2.37
C VAL A 41 9.16 -2.68 -2.01
N GLN A 42 8.58 -3.88 -1.88
CA GLN A 42 9.34 -5.11 -1.62
C GLN A 42 10.37 -5.37 -2.73
N THR A 43 9.97 -5.22 -3.99
CA THR A 43 10.88 -5.39 -5.13
C THR A 43 12.03 -4.39 -5.10
N SER A 44 11.77 -3.13 -4.76
CA SER A 44 12.83 -2.12 -4.64
C SER A 44 13.80 -2.46 -3.50
N ILE A 45 13.31 -2.95 -2.35
CA ILE A 45 14.17 -3.37 -1.23
C ILE A 45 15.01 -4.58 -1.64
N ASP A 46 14.40 -5.59 -2.24
CA ASP A 46 15.09 -6.81 -2.67
C ASP A 46 16.15 -6.51 -3.74
N THR A 47 15.84 -5.63 -4.69
CA THR A 47 16.79 -5.21 -5.74
C THR A 47 17.98 -4.47 -5.13
N MET A 48 17.73 -3.52 -4.22
CA MET A 48 18.78 -2.81 -3.50
C MET A 48 19.65 -3.80 -2.71
N MET A 49 19.05 -4.71 -1.94
CA MET A 49 19.81 -5.68 -1.16
C MET A 49 20.64 -6.61 -2.06
N ALA A 50 20.10 -7.05 -3.20
CA ALA A 50 20.82 -7.89 -4.14
C ALA A 50 22.02 -7.17 -4.77
N GLU A 51 21.84 -5.94 -5.26
CA GLU A 51 22.91 -5.18 -5.90
C GLU A 51 23.99 -4.72 -4.90
N LYS A 52 23.58 -4.43 -3.67
CA LYS A 52 24.49 -4.01 -2.60
C LYS A 52 25.07 -5.18 -1.80
N GLU A 53 24.81 -6.42 -2.23
CA GLU A 53 25.23 -7.66 -1.56
C GLU A 53 24.86 -7.72 -0.07
N MET A 54 23.72 -7.11 0.28
CA MET A 54 23.21 -7.06 1.64
C MET A 54 22.39 -8.32 1.95
N THR A 55 22.67 -8.93 3.10
CA THR A 55 21.88 -10.05 3.63
C THR A 55 20.92 -9.62 4.73
N ASN A 56 21.17 -8.48 5.36
CA ASN A 56 20.37 -7.91 6.43
C ASN A 56 20.27 -6.39 6.29
N VAL A 57 19.17 -5.84 6.79
CA VAL A 57 18.92 -4.41 6.99
C VAL A 57 18.56 -4.15 8.45
N VAL A 58 18.58 -2.89 8.86
CA VAL A 58 18.08 -2.48 10.17
C VAL A 58 16.56 -2.61 10.18
N ALA A 59 16.03 -3.51 11.02
CA ALA A 59 14.59 -3.72 11.15
C ALA A 59 13.87 -2.44 11.60
N SER A 60 12.64 -2.24 11.11
CA SER A 60 11.80 -1.14 11.57
C SER A 60 11.36 -1.38 13.02
N THR A 61 11.45 -0.37 13.87
CA THR A 61 10.92 -0.40 15.25
C THR A 61 9.49 0.15 15.34
N ALA A 62 9.07 0.92 14.34
CA ALA A 62 7.74 1.52 14.24
C ALA A 62 7.31 1.58 12.77
N SER A 63 6.01 1.78 12.52
CA SER A 63 5.53 2.07 11.17
C SER A 63 6.11 3.42 10.72
N THR A 64 6.77 3.41 9.57
CA THR A 64 7.41 4.62 9.04
C THR A 64 7.26 4.69 7.53
N ARG A 65 7.31 5.91 7.00
CA ARG A 65 7.41 6.11 5.56
C ARG A 65 8.83 5.81 5.13
N ILE A 66 8.98 5.06 4.04
CA ILE A 66 10.28 4.79 3.45
C ILE A 66 10.64 5.99 2.59
N SER A 67 11.78 6.62 2.88
CA SER A 67 12.38 7.66 2.05
C SER A 67 13.45 7.05 1.15
N ASP A 68 13.65 7.65 -0.01
CA ASP A 68 14.80 7.42 -0.88
C ASP A 68 16.15 7.60 -0.16
N THR A 69 16.23 8.49 0.83
CA THR A 69 17.42 8.73 1.67
C THR A 69 17.49 7.86 2.93
N GLN A 70 16.51 6.96 3.11
CA GLN A 70 16.53 6.00 4.22
C GLN A 70 17.81 5.18 4.14
N ASP A 71 18.56 5.16 5.24
CA ASP A 71 19.72 4.27 5.35
C ASP A 71 19.26 2.92 5.88
N TRP A 72 19.48 1.88 5.07
CA TRP A 72 19.07 0.52 5.36
C TRP A 72 20.08 -0.25 6.20
N ALA A 73 21.31 0.26 6.37
CA ALA A 73 22.40 -0.42 7.08
C ALA A 73 22.84 0.27 8.39
N GLN A 74 22.17 1.35 8.84
CA GLN A 74 22.66 2.26 9.90
C GLN A 74 24.16 2.56 9.74
N GLY A 75 24.50 3.34 8.72
CA GLY A 75 25.89 3.67 8.40
C GLY A 75 26.03 5.05 7.76
N ALA A 76 27.04 5.21 6.90
CA ALA A 76 27.37 6.48 6.25
C ALA A 76 26.35 6.92 5.17
N ARG A 77 25.11 6.42 5.19
CA ARG A 77 24.08 6.64 4.16
C ARG A 77 24.48 6.15 2.76
N THR A 78 25.16 5.01 2.70
CA THR A 78 25.61 4.41 1.43
C THR A 78 24.59 3.43 0.84
N GLN A 79 23.70 2.90 1.67
CA GLN A 79 22.67 1.93 1.29
C GLN A 79 21.30 2.60 1.32
N THR A 80 21.06 3.44 0.32
CA THR A 80 19.84 4.23 0.17
C THR A 80 19.02 3.74 -1.01
N MET A 81 17.73 4.07 -1.02
CA MET A 81 16.79 3.67 -2.08
C MET A 81 16.70 4.66 -3.24
N ALA A 82 17.54 5.71 -3.26
CA ALA A 82 17.47 6.78 -4.25
C ALA A 82 17.53 6.32 -5.71
N ASP A 83 18.32 5.29 -6.01
CA ASP A 83 18.42 4.72 -7.36
C ASP A 83 17.35 3.64 -7.65
N TYR A 84 16.60 3.22 -6.62
CA TYR A 84 15.65 2.11 -6.66
C TYR A 84 14.19 2.53 -6.53
N THR A 85 13.93 3.80 -6.20
CA THR A 85 12.59 4.38 -6.11
C THR A 85 12.45 5.57 -7.05
N ARG A 86 11.26 5.71 -7.65
CA ARG A 86 10.95 6.87 -8.50
C ARG A 86 10.61 8.13 -7.70
N TYR A 87 10.23 7.96 -6.44
CA TYR A 87 9.71 9.01 -5.59
C TYR A 87 10.57 9.12 -4.33
N ALA A 88 10.65 10.34 -3.79
CA ALA A 88 11.45 10.64 -2.61
C ALA A 88 10.91 9.98 -1.32
N CYS A 89 9.61 9.68 -1.28
CA CYS A 89 8.99 9.04 -0.13
C CYS A 89 7.75 8.24 -0.54
N THR A 90 7.46 7.17 0.19
CA THR A 90 6.27 6.35 -0.04
C THR A 90 4.98 7.04 0.41
N ASP A 91 3.88 6.77 -0.28
CA ASP A 91 2.52 7.25 0.06
C ASP A 91 1.79 6.39 1.10
N SER A 92 2.48 5.37 1.62
CA SER A 92 2.03 4.52 2.72
C SER A 92 3.19 4.34 3.70
N CYS A 93 2.87 3.99 4.94
CA CYS A 93 3.86 3.58 5.92
C CYS A 93 4.04 2.07 5.90
N TYR A 94 5.24 1.62 6.23
CA TYR A 94 5.62 0.22 6.22
C TYR A 94 6.35 -0.16 7.51
N GLN A 95 6.27 -1.44 7.84
CA GLN A 95 7.19 -2.11 8.75
C GLN A 95 7.92 -3.20 7.98
N TRP A 96 9.17 -3.44 8.35
CA TRP A 96 10.01 -4.45 7.74
C TRP A 96 10.88 -5.16 8.78
N SER A 97 11.22 -6.40 8.48
CA SER A 97 12.10 -7.23 9.29
C SER A 97 13.58 -6.93 9.02
N ALA A 98 14.46 -7.53 9.81
CA ALA A 98 15.91 -7.47 9.59
C ALA A 98 16.36 -8.09 8.25
N THR A 99 15.50 -8.84 7.58
CA THR A 99 15.78 -9.41 6.25
C THR A 99 15.29 -8.53 5.12
N GLY A 100 14.84 -7.29 5.37
CA GLY A 100 14.29 -6.39 4.36
C GLY A 100 12.89 -6.75 3.87
N ARG A 101 12.26 -7.75 4.50
CA ARG A 101 10.90 -8.17 4.15
C ARG A 101 9.89 -7.26 4.82
N LEU A 102 8.95 -6.72 4.06
CA LEU A 102 7.80 -6.00 4.58
C LEU A 102 6.92 -6.94 5.43
N THR A 103 6.46 -6.45 6.57
CA THR A 103 5.65 -7.19 7.55
C THR A 103 4.36 -6.48 7.93
N ALA A 104 4.21 -5.22 7.52
CA ALA A 104 2.95 -4.50 7.63
C ALA A 104 2.97 -3.26 6.74
N GLN A 105 1.78 -2.83 6.31
CA GLN A 105 1.53 -1.60 5.57
C GLN A 105 0.39 -0.86 6.24
N PHE A 106 0.52 0.46 6.32
CA PHE A 106 -0.44 1.34 6.95
C PHE A 106 -0.71 2.53 6.04
N ASN A 107 -1.96 3.01 6.05
CA ASN A 107 -2.30 4.25 5.37
C ASN A 107 -1.65 5.46 6.04
N LEU A 108 -1.55 6.55 5.29
CA LEU A 108 -1.26 7.87 5.86
C LEU A 108 -2.54 8.53 6.36
N ASN A 109 -2.42 9.19 7.51
CA ASN A 109 -3.40 10.17 7.97
C ASN A 109 -3.27 11.47 7.14
N ALA A 110 -4.26 12.36 7.24
CA ALA A 110 -4.25 13.64 6.51
C ALA A 110 -3.08 14.57 6.88
N ASP A 111 -2.46 14.36 8.04
CA ASP A 111 -1.27 15.06 8.51
C ASP A 111 0.04 14.37 8.09
N ASN A 112 -0.02 13.39 7.19
CA ASN A 112 1.08 12.53 6.73
C ASN A 112 1.73 11.68 7.84
N SER A 113 1.08 11.53 9.00
CA SER A 113 1.49 10.54 10.01
C SER A 113 1.03 9.13 9.63
N CYS A 114 1.72 8.11 10.14
CA CYS A 114 1.31 6.72 9.92
C CYS A 114 0.02 6.42 10.70
N SER A 115 -0.98 5.87 10.02
CA SER A 115 -2.19 5.40 10.68
C SER A 115 -1.91 4.16 11.53
N ILE A 116 -2.78 3.93 12.52
CA ILE A 116 -2.79 2.70 13.33
C ILE A 116 -3.52 1.54 12.63
N THR A 117 -4.18 1.83 11.50
CA THR A 117 -4.98 0.85 10.76
C THR A 117 -4.13 0.22 9.68
N GLN A 118 -3.83 -1.06 9.87
CA GLN A 118 -3.08 -1.87 8.92
C GLN A 118 -3.92 -2.18 7.67
N THR A 119 -3.34 -1.99 6.49
CA THR A 119 -3.95 -2.32 5.20
C THR A 119 -3.46 -3.64 4.62
N ASN A 120 -2.22 -4.05 4.91
CA ASN A 120 -1.68 -5.35 4.55
C ASN A 120 -0.77 -5.93 5.64
N PRO A 121 -0.81 -7.26 5.88
CA PRO A 121 0.15 -8.00 6.69
C PRO A 121 1.44 -8.35 5.95
#